data_AF-A0ABD1YZL8-F1
#
_entry.id   AF-A0ABD1YZL8-F1
#
_cell.length_a   1.000
_cell.length_b   1.000
_cell.length_c   1.000
_cell.angle_alpha   90.00
_cell.angle_beta   90.00
_cell.angle_gamma   90.00
#
_symmetry.space_group_name_H-M   'P 1'
#
loop_
_entity.id
_entity.type
_entity.pdbx_description
1 polymer ?
#
loop_
_entity_poly.entity_id
_entity_poly.type
_entity_poly.pdbx_seq_one_letter_code
_entity_poly.pdbx_strand_id
1 'polypeptide(L)'
;MLTTLHTLLVKPAKEFLKKIGVTNPRNWIFMPQGCLSLIPFHALYDEVEKKFLIEQAAVGVAPSFRALHNCFYRQWLCDKSPALRKIFVAGNPKPMGGRKPQLQGAEEEVREVAAILGVEPHVGTDCSKEAVRQGLSKSRIVLLATHGMAL
;
A
#
# COMPACT_ATOMS: atom_id res chain seq x y z
N MET A 1 -23.54 6.34 3.13
CA MET A 1 -22.95 5.52 2.06
C MET A 1 -21.96 4.49 2.60
N LEU A 2 -20.91 4.88 3.32
CA LEU A 2 -19.91 3.91 3.84
C LEU A 2 -20.48 2.95 4.89
N THR A 3 -21.43 3.38 5.74
CA THR A 3 -22.14 2.44 6.63
C THR A 3 -22.95 1.40 5.85
N THR A 4 -23.67 1.84 4.81
CA THR A 4 -24.45 0.94 3.96
C THR A 4 -23.56 -0.12 3.33
N LEU A 5 -22.38 0.28 2.83
CA LEU A 5 -21.39 -0.65 2.29
C LEU A 5 -20.82 -1.58 3.35
N HIS A 6 -20.57 -1.11 4.58
CA HIS A 6 -20.18 -1.98 5.68
C HIS A 6 -21.25 -3.05 5.97
N THR A 7 -22.52 -2.66 6.02
CA THR A 7 -23.65 -3.58 6.25
C THR A 7 -23.81 -4.59 5.12
N LEU A 8 -23.54 -4.20 3.87
CA LEU A 8 -23.66 -5.10 2.72
C LEU A 8 -22.45 -6.02 2.56
N LEU A 9 -21.23 -5.55 2.85
CA LEU A 9 -20.00 -6.27 2.52
C LEU A 9 -19.35 -6.97 3.72
N VAL A 10 -19.40 -6.35 4.90
CA VAL A 10 -18.65 -6.83 6.08
C VAL A 10 -19.54 -7.62 7.02
N LYS A 11 -20.78 -7.17 7.27
CA LYS A 11 -21.70 -7.85 8.18
C LYS A 11 -22.00 -9.31 7.78
N PRO A 12 -22.33 -9.61 6.51
CA PRO A 12 -22.61 -11.01 6.11
C PRO A 12 -21.38 -11.89 6.22
N ALA A 13 -20.19 -11.34 5.92
CA ALA A 13 -18.93 -12.05 6.07
C ALA A 13 -18.62 -12.34 7.55
N LYS A 14 -18.80 -11.36 8.45
CA LYS A 14 -18.65 -11.55 9.91
C LYS A 14 -19.60 -12.64 10.42
N GLU A 15 -20.85 -12.64 9.97
CA GLU A 15 -21.85 -13.66 10.33
C GLU A 15 -21.48 -15.05 9.80
N PHE A 16 -21.01 -15.15 8.57
CA PHE A 16 -20.50 -16.42 8.00
C PHE A 16 -19.29 -16.95 8.78
N LEU A 17 -18.32 -16.09 9.07
CA LEU A 17 -17.12 -16.46 9.85
C LEU A 17 -17.48 -16.99 11.24
N LYS A 18 -18.44 -16.35 11.92
CA LYS A 18 -18.95 -16.84 13.21
C LYS A 18 -19.55 -18.25 13.10
N LYS A 19 -20.29 -18.55 12.03
CA LYS A 19 -20.90 -19.88 11.80
C LYS A 19 -19.86 -20.99 11.64
N ILE A 20 -18.68 -20.67 11.10
CA ILE A 20 -17.57 -21.62 10.93
C ILE A 20 -16.57 -21.60 12.10
N GLY A 21 -16.93 -20.96 13.23
CA GLY A 21 -16.12 -20.95 14.45
C GLY A 21 -15.01 -19.89 14.49
N VAL A 22 -14.92 -19.01 13.47
CA VAL A 22 -13.94 -17.92 13.46
C VAL A 22 -14.54 -16.73 14.21
N THR A 23 -14.01 -16.47 15.40
CA THR A 23 -14.36 -15.32 16.22
C THR A 23 -13.24 -14.28 16.16
N ASN A 24 -13.60 -13.02 15.88
CA ASN A 24 -12.69 -11.87 15.81
C ASN A 24 -11.50 -12.00 14.82
N PRO A 25 -11.75 -11.99 13.50
CA PRO A 25 -10.69 -12.03 12.49
C PRO A 25 -9.78 -10.79 12.60
N ARG A 26 -8.47 -11.02 12.80
CA ARG A 26 -7.48 -9.93 12.92
C ARG A 26 -7.10 -9.28 11.59
N ASN A 27 -7.28 -9.99 10.47
CA ASN A 27 -6.89 -9.56 9.14
C ASN A 27 -8.07 -9.74 8.17
N TRP A 28 -8.38 -8.69 7.41
CA TRP A 28 -9.33 -8.70 6.31
C TRP A 28 -8.58 -8.44 5.01
N ILE A 29 -8.78 -9.28 3.99
CA ILE A 29 -8.23 -9.04 2.66
C ILE A 29 -9.40 -8.98 1.68
N PHE A 30 -9.66 -7.79 1.15
CA PHE A 30 -10.69 -7.58 0.15
C PHE A 30 -10.13 -7.83 -1.24
N MET A 31 -10.94 -8.46 -2.08
CA MET A 31 -10.62 -8.71 -3.48
C MET A 31 -11.71 -8.13 -4.38
N PRO A 32 -11.74 -6.80 -4.54
CA PRO A 32 -12.81 -6.13 -5.26
C PRO A 32 -12.74 -6.39 -6.77
N GLN A 33 -13.90 -6.36 -7.42
CA GLN A 33 -14.03 -6.42 -8.88
C GLN A 33 -14.78 -5.19 -9.39
N GLY A 34 -14.36 -4.68 -10.56
CA GLY A 34 -15.00 -3.53 -11.20
C GLY A 34 -15.01 -2.28 -10.32
N CYS A 35 -16.17 -1.65 -10.18
CA CYS A 35 -16.35 -0.41 -9.42
C CYS A 35 -16.12 -0.58 -7.91
N LEU A 36 -16.13 -1.81 -7.38
CA LEU A 36 -15.82 -2.05 -5.97
C LEU A 36 -14.35 -1.71 -5.64
N SER A 37 -13.48 -1.60 -6.65
CA SER A 37 -12.09 -1.17 -6.47
C SER A 37 -11.95 0.29 -6.01
N LEU A 38 -13.02 1.09 -6.16
CA LEU A 38 -13.09 2.48 -5.70
C LEU A 38 -13.51 2.61 -4.24
N ILE A 39 -13.89 1.51 -3.57
CA ILE A 39 -14.35 1.54 -2.18
C ILE A 39 -13.14 1.67 -1.25
N PRO A 40 -13.12 2.67 -0.35
CA PRO A 40 -12.11 2.76 0.69
C PRO A 40 -12.45 1.77 1.82
N PHE A 41 -12.12 0.48 1.64
CA PHE A 41 -12.47 -0.60 2.58
C PHE A 41 -12.04 -0.32 4.03
N HIS A 42 -10.90 0.35 4.21
CA HIS A 42 -10.39 0.79 5.50
C HIS A 42 -11.35 1.74 6.24
N ALA A 43 -12.07 2.57 5.50
CA ALA A 43 -13.00 3.58 6.00
C ALA A 43 -14.46 3.09 6.09
N LEU A 44 -14.71 1.80 5.89
CA LEU A 44 -16.04 1.24 6.13
C LEU A 44 -16.39 1.37 7.61
N TYR A 45 -17.53 2.01 7.89
CA TYR A 45 -17.93 2.36 9.25
C TYR A 45 -18.96 1.36 9.80
N ASP A 46 -18.64 0.77 10.94
CA ASP A 46 -19.52 -0.11 11.70
C ASP A 46 -20.42 0.73 12.63
N GLU A 47 -21.69 0.87 12.28
CA GLU A 47 -22.63 1.68 13.06
C GLU A 47 -22.98 1.10 14.44
N VAL A 48 -22.76 -0.19 14.65
CA VAL A 48 -23.01 -0.87 15.93
C VAL A 48 -21.84 -0.62 16.89
N GLU A 49 -20.63 -0.88 16.41
CA GLU A 49 -19.40 -0.72 17.21
C GLU A 49 -18.88 0.73 17.22
N LYS A 50 -19.47 1.61 16.41
CA LYS A 50 -19.09 3.02 16.23
C LYS A 50 -17.63 3.21 15.82
N LYS A 51 -17.08 2.29 15.04
CA LYS A 51 -15.66 2.27 14.61
C LYS A 51 -15.51 2.02 13.12
N PHE A 52 -14.46 2.55 12.52
CA PHE A 52 -14.01 2.18 11.19
C PHE A 52 -13.36 0.80 11.19
N LEU A 53 -13.39 0.12 10.04
CA LEU A 53 -12.84 -1.23 9.93
C LEU A 53 -11.33 -1.27 10.23
N ILE A 54 -10.57 -0.23 9.87
CA ILE A 54 -9.14 -0.11 10.17
C ILE A 54 -8.85 -0.03 11.68
N GLU A 55 -9.80 0.42 12.49
CA GLU A 55 -9.65 0.46 13.96
C GLU A 55 -9.94 -0.89 14.60
N GLN A 56 -10.60 -1.80 13.87
CA GLN A 56 -11.00 -3.13 14.36
C GLN A 56 -10.01 -4.22 13.95
N ALA A 57 -9.41 -4.10 12.77
CA ALA A 57 -8.57 -5.14 12.18
C ALA A 57 -7.60 -4.58 11.12
N ALA A 58 -6.55 -5.34 10.80
CA ALA A 58 -5.70 -5.02 9.66
C ALA A 58 -6.49 -5.26 8.36
N VAL A 59 -6.49 -4.27 7.47
CA VAL A 59 -7.22 -4.32 6.20
C VAL A 59 -6.25 -4.27 5.03
N GLY A 60 -6.30 -5.29 4.18
CA GLY A 60 -5.57 -5.38 2.92
C GLY A 60 -6.53 -5.43 1.73
N VAL A 61 -6.02 -5.05 0.55
CA VAL A 61 -6.74 -5.17 -0.71
C VAL A 61 -5.82 -5.85 -1.71
N ALA A 62 -6.32 -6.86 -2.42
CA ALA A 62 -5.60 -7.54 -3.48
C ALA A 62 -6.46 -7.58 -4.75
N PRO A 63 -5.89 -7.36 -5.94
CA PRO A 63 -6.68 -7.33 -7.19
C PRO A 63 -7.15 -8.73 -7.63
N SER A 64 -6.54 -9.80 -7.12
CA SER A 64 -6.93 -11.19 -7.41
C SER A 64 -6.30 -12.17 -6.43
N PHE A 65 -6.78 -13.42 -6.42
CA PHE A 65 -6.22 -14.48 -5.58
C PHE A 65 -4.79 -14.80 -5.99
N ARG A 66 -4.52 -14.78 -7.31
CA ARG A 66 -3.18 -15.01 -7.86
C ARG A 66 -2.20 -13.92 -7.42
N ALA A 67 -2.62 -12.66 -7.43
CA ALA A 67 -1.79 -11.57 -6.93
C ALA A 67 -1.49 -11.74 -5.44
N LEU A 68 -2.50 -12.08 -4.63
CA LEU A 68 -2.33 -12.36 -3.20
C LEU A 68 -1.36 -13.52 -2.94
N HIS A 69 -1.52 -14.64 -3.67
CA HIS A 69 -0.62 -15.78 -3.59
C HIS A 69 0.83 -15.39 -3.94
N ASN A 70 1.03 -14.60 -5.00
CA ASN A 70 2.34 -14.08 -5.38
C ASN A 70 2.95 -13.18 -4.28
N CYS A 71 2.13 -12.39 -3.58
CA CYS A 71 2.60 -11.60 -2.43
C CYS A 71 3.13 -12.50 -1.31
N PHE A 72 2.38 -13.55 -0.93
CA PHE A 72 2.85 -14.50 0.09
C PHE A 72 4.11 -15.24 -0.33
N TYR A 73 4.19 -15.67 -1.59
CA TYR A 73 5.38 -16.34 -2.12
C TYR A 73 6.61 -15.42 -2.10
N ARG A 74 6.47 -14.16 -2.52
CA ARG A 74 7.55 -13.17 -2.46
C ARG A 74 7.97 -12.86 -1.03
N GLN A 75 7.02 -12.73 -0.11
CA GLN A 75 7.31 -12.52 1.31
C GLN A 75 8.16 -13.67 1.87
N TRP A 76 7.75 -14.92 1.59
CA TRP A 76 8.49 -16.11 2.00
C TRP A 76 9.93 -16.14 1.45
N LEU A 77 10.13 -15.80 0.18
CA LEU A 77 11.48 -15.69 -0.42
C LEU A 77 12.33 -14.61 0.26
N CYS A 78 11.75 -13.44 0.52
CA CYS A 78 12.43 -12.33 1.20
C CYS A 78 12.84 -12.68 2.63
N ASP A 79 12.00 -13.42 3.37
CA ASP A 79 12.31 -13.83 4.74
C ASP A 79 13.44 -14.88 4.80
N LYS A 80 13.63 -15.65 3.72
CA LYS A 80 14.75 -16.59 3.58
C LYS A 80 16.05 -15.95 3.07
N SER A 81 15.99 -14.72 2.54
CA SER A 81 17.14 -14.03 1.93
C SER A 81 17.45 -12.69 2.61
N PRO A 82 18.36 -12.66 3.62
CA PRO A 82 18.75 -11.43 4.30
C PRO A 82 19.32 -10.36 3.37
N ALA A 83 19.86 -10.77 2.22
CA ALA A 83 20.46 -9.91 1.20
C ALA A 83 19.50 -8.87 0.58
N LEU A 84 18.18 -9.03 0.75
CA LEU A 84 17.17 -8.12 0.19
C LEU A 84 16.79 -6.95 1.13
N ARG A 85 17.50 -6.71 2.25
CA ARG A 85 17.17 -5.64 3.21
C ARG A 85 17.44 -4.19 2.72
N LYS A 86 17.72 -3.97 1.43
CA LYS A 86 17.96 -2.63 0.90
C LYS A 86 16.69 -1.79 0.92
N ILE A 87 16.84 -0.52 1.28
CA ILE A 87 15.81 0.50 1.25
C ILE A 87 16.18 1.47 0.12
N PHE A 88 15.20 1.85 -0.70
CA PHE A 88 15.37 2.85 -1.75
C PHE A 88 14.37 3.98 -1.53
N VAL A 89 14.86 5.21 -1.50
CA VAL A 89 14.07 6.42 -1.25
C VAL A 89 14.32 7.37 -2.41
N ALA A 90 13.28 7.74 -3.14
CA ALA A 90 13.40 8.64 -4.29
C ALA A 90 12.20 9.56 -4.44
N GLY A 91 12.40 10.72 -5.06
CA GLY A 91 11.31 11.65 -5.33
C GLY A 91 11.72 12.95 -6.00
N ASN A 92 10.71 13.77 -6.30
CA ASN A 92 10.86 15.03 -7.05
C ASN A 92 11.82 14.96 -8.27
N PRO A 93 11.57 14.05 -9.26
CA PRO A 93 12.45 13.93 -10.43
C PRO A 93 12.55 15.20 -11.28
N LYS A 94 13.74 15.44 -11.84
CA LYS A 94 14.01 16.56 -12.78
C LYS A 94 14.48 15.98 -14.12
N PRO A 95 13.67 16.08 -15.21
CA PRO A 95 12.33 16.68 -15.28
C PRO A 95 11.22 15.78 -14.69
N MET A 96 10.11 16.37 -14.19
CA MET A 96 8.97 15.61 -13.63
C MET A 96 8.18 14.81 -14.69
N GLY A 97 8.29 15.18 -15.97
CA GLY A 97 7.46 14.64 -17.04
C GLY A 97 6.03 15.21 -17.05
N GLY A 98 5.32 15.03 -18.17
CA GLY A 98 3.89 15.34 -18.29
C GLY A 98 3.50 16.81 -18.03
N ARG A 99 4.42 17.77 -18.22
CA ARG A 99 4.23 19.21 -17.88
C ARG A 99 3.79 19.46 -16.43
N LYS A 100 4.06 18.53 -15.52
CA LYS A 100 3.71 18.68 -14.11
C LYS A 100 4.74 19.58 -13.39
N PRO A 101 4.30 20.40 -12.42
CA PRO A 101 5.21 21.23 -11.63
C PRO A 101 6.12 20.37 -10.76
N GLN A 102 7.30 20.91 -10.42
CA GLN A 102 8.18 20.33 -9.40
C GLN A 102 7.47 20.36 -8.04
N LEU A 103 7.74 19.35 -7.19
CA LEU A 103 7.18 19.21 -5.85
C LEU A 103 8.31 19.33 -4.83
N GLN A 104 8.62 20.57 -4.40
CA GLN A 104 9.68 20.82 -3.42
C GLN A 104 9.48 20.02 -2.12
N GLY A 105 8.25 19.96 -1.62
CA GLY A 105 7.91 19.14 -0.44
C GLY A 105 8.18 17.64 -0.61
N ALA A 106 8.13 17.10 -1.84
CA ALA A 106 8.48 15.70 -2.09
C ALA A 106 10.01 15.47 -2.05
N GLU A 107 10.80 16.49 -2.40
CA GLU A 107 12.26 16.45 -2.22
C GLU A 107 12.64 16.52 -0.74
N GLU A 108 11.95 17.38 0.01
CA GLU A 108 12.10 17.50 1.47
C GLU A 108 11.77 16.18 2.17
N GLU A 109 10.60 15.59 1.90
CA GLU A 109 10.18 14.29 2.46
C GLU A 109 11.21 13.18 2.19
N VAL A 110 11.73 13.10 0.96
CA VAL A 110 12.73 12.10 0.60
C VAL A 110 14.03 12.30 1.35
N ARG A 111 14.51 13.54 1.48
CA ARG A 111 15.74 13.83 2.21
C ARG A 111 15.60 13.52 3.70
N GLU A 112 14.46 13.88 4.30
CA GLU A 112 14.19 13.61 5.72
C GLU A 112 14.10 12.10 6.01
N VAL A 113 13.33 11.36 5.21
CA VAL A 113 13.19 9.92 5.40
C VAL A 113 14.51 9.19 5.12
N ALA A 114 15.25 9.61 4.10
CA ALA A 114 16.58 9.06 3.81
C ALA A 114 17.56 9.26 4.98
N ALA A 115 17.55 10.45 5.60
CA ALA A 115 18.35 10.73 6.80
C ALA A 115 17.97 9.84 7.99
N ILE A 116 16.67 9.66 8.24
CA ILE A 116 16.16 8.77 9.31
C ILE A 116 16.60 7.32 9.07
N LEU A 117 16.58 6.87 7.82
CA LEU A 117 16.87 5.48 7.45
C LEU A 117 18.36 5.22 7.16
N GLY A 118 19.21 6.25 7.17
CA GLY A 118 20.64 6.14 6.88
C GLY A 118 20.93 5.65 5.46
N VAL A 119 20.14 6.10 4.48
CA VAL A 119 20.31 5.74 3.06
C VAL A 119 20.47 7.00 2.20
N GLU A 120 21.02 6.82 1.00
CA GLU A 120 21.17 7.93 0.05
C GLU A 120 19.81 8.32 -0.58
N PRO A 121 19.42 9.60 -0.55
CA PRO A 121 18.22 10.08 -1.22
C PRO A 121 18.44 10.23 -2.73
N HIS A 122 17.54 9.68 -3.54
CA HIS A 122 17.54 9.91 -5.00
C HIS A 122 16.54 11.01 -5.37
N VAL A 123 17.02 12.22 -5.63
CA VAL A 123 16.17 13.39 -5.95
C VAL A 123 16.62 14.13 -7.19
N GLY A 124 15.74 14.94 -7.78
CA GLY A 124 16.10 15.76 -8.95
C GLY A 124 16.59 14.90 -10.13
N THR A 125 17.78 15.21 -10.64
CA THR A 125 18.39 14.48 -11.77
C THR A 125 18.81 13.05 -11.40
N ASP A 126 19.04 12.78 -10.12
CA ASP A 126 19.46 11.46 -9.62
C ASP A 126 18.27 10.50 -9.46
N CYS A 127 17.04 11.04 -9.48
CA CYS A 127 15.80 10.27 -9.56
C CYS A 127 15.47 9.90 -11.02
N SER A 128 16.44 9.34 -11.74
CA SER A 128 16.27 8.90 -13.13
C SER A 128 15.40 7.64 -13.23
N LYS A 129 14.83 7.39 -14.42
CA LYS A 129 14.06 6.17 -14.70
C LYS A 129 14.89 4.91 -14.43
N GLU A 130 16.17 4.95 -14.79
CA GLU A 130 17.13 3.87 -14.63
C GLU A 130 17.39 3.62 -13.13
N ALA A 131 17.65 4.68 -12.36
CA ALA A 131 17.83 4.59 -10.91
C ALA A 131 16.59 4.00 -10.22
N VAL A 132 15.40 4.49 -10.56
CA VAL A 132 14.13 4.00 -9.98
C VAL A 132 13.89 2.52 -10.33
N ARG A 133 14.10 2.11 -11.58
CA ARG A 133 13.94 0.69 -11.97
C ARG A 133 14.92 -0.22 -11.24
N GLN A 134 16.15 0.21 -11.06
CA GLN A 134 17.13 -0.55 -10.28
C GLN A 134 16.76 -0.59 -8.80
N GLY A 135 16.33 0.54 -8.21
CA GLY A 135 15.85 0.62 -6.84
C GLY A 135 14.69 -0.33 -6.57
N LEU A 136 13.67 -0.32 -7.42
CA LEU A 136 12.48 -1.19 -7.32
C LEU A 136 12.80 -2.69 -7.39
N SER A 137 13.80 -3.07 -8.20
CA SER A 137 14.14 -4.49 -8.39
C SER A 137 15.03 -5.06 -7.29
N LYS A 138 15.76 -4.21 -6.55
CA LYS A 138 16.79 -4.62 -5.57
C LYS A 138 16.41 -4.34 -4.12
N SER A 139 15.32 -3.62 -3.87
CA SER A 139 14.95 -3.13 -2.53
C SER A 139 13.73 -3.87 -1.98
N ARG A 140 13.74 -4.12 -0.67
CA ARG A 140 12.57 -4.66 0.05
C ARG A 140 11.59 -3.58 0.42
N ILE A 141 12.08 -2.37 0.69
CA ILE A 141 11.27 -1.21 1.04
C ILE A 141 11.59 -0.10 0.05
N VAL A 142 10.55 0.51 -0.47
CA VAL A 142 10.66 1.60 -1.43
C VAL A 142 9.74 2.74 -0.98
N LEU A 143 10.31 3.94 -0.85
CA LEU A 143 9.55 5.18 -0.76
C LEU A 143 9.69 5.94 -2.08
N LEU A 144 8.56 6.33 -2.66
CA LEU A 144 8.49 7.17 -3.85
C LEU A 144 7.59 8.37 -3.58
N ALA A 145 8.18 9.56 -3.48
CA ALA A 145 7.44 10.81 -3.31
C ALA A 145 7.43 11.60 -4.64
N THR A 146 6.31 11.54 -5.37
CA THR A 146 6.15 12.21 -6.67
C THR A 146 4.68 12.36 -7.03
N HIS A 147 4.39 12.96 -8.19
CA HIS A 147 3.03 12.99 -8.73
C HIS A 147 2.51 11.58 -8.97
N GLY A 148 1.32 11.28 -8.44
CA GLY A 148 0.57 10.09 -8.80
C GLY A 148 0.04 10.16 -10.25
N MET A 149 -0.25 8.98 -10.80
CA MET A 149 -1.12 8.85 -11.96
C MET A 149 -2.44 8.24 -11.50
N ALA A 150 -3.53 8.98 -11.69
CA ALA A 150 -4.86 8.39 -11.72
C ALA A 150 -5.11 7.95 -13.17
N LEU A 151 -5.31 6.65 -13.38
CA LEU A 151 -5.81 6.10 -14.65
C LEU A 151 -7.33 6.16 -14.66
#